data_AF-A0A7K0KW71-F1
#
_entry.id   AF-A0A7K0KW71-F1
#
_cell.length_a   1.000
_cell.length_b   1.000
_cell.length_c   1.000
_cell.angle_alpha   90.00
_cell.angle_beta   90.00
_cell.angle_gamma   90.00
#
_symmetry.space_group_name_H-M   'P 1'
#
loop_
_entity.id
_entity.type
_entity.pdbx_description
1 polymer ?
#
loop_
_entity_poly.entity_id
_entity_poly.type
_entity_poly.pdbx_seq_one_letter_code
_entity_poly.pdbx_strand_id
1 'polypeptide(L)' 'ADLLTDMAGKYSIKAIDADTTELSYELEVALSMPVPAMMRQKAEKATIDQALSELKAFLED' A
#
# COMPACT_ATOMS: atom_id res chain seq x y z
N ALA A 1 -13.41 -15.01 -11.79
CA ALA A 1 -12.17 -14.77 -12.55
C ALA A 1 -11.14 -14.33 -11.52
N ASP A 2 -10.19 -15.21 -11.24
CA ASP A 2 -9.14 -14.96 -10.26
C ASP A 2 -8.11 -14.04 -10.94
N LEU A 3 -8.19 -12.75 -10.61
CA LEU A 3 -7.49 -11.67 -11.30
C LEU A 3 -6.13 -11.34 -10.66
N LEU A 4 -5.90 -11.84 -9.45
CA LEU A 4 -4.69 -11.65 -8.66
C LEU A 4 -3.75 -12.83 -8.91
N THR A 5 -2.62 -12.56 -9.53
CA THR A 5 -1.63 -13.60 -9.85
C THR A 5 -0.58 -13.72 -8.75
N ASP A 6 -0.25 -12.58 -8.12
CA ASP A 6 0.66 -12.50 -6.98
C ASP A 6 0.41 -11.22 -6.19
N MET A 7 0.61 -11.26 -4.86
CA MET A 7 0.44 -10.14 -3.94
C MET A 7 1.57 -10.14 -2.91
N ALA A 8 2.58 -9.31 -3.16
CA ALA A 8 3.71 -9.12 -2.25
C ALA A 8 3.55 -7.76 -1.55
N GLY A 9 3.37 -7.80 -0.23
CA GLY A 9 3.32 -6.63 0.63
C GLY A 9 4.50 -6.62 1.59
N LYS A 10 5.22 -5.50 1.67
CA LYS A 10 6.29 -5.29 2.66
C LYS A 10 5.98 -4.09 3.53
N TYR A 11 6.10 -4.28 4.84
CA TYR A 11 6.10 -3.21 5.82
C TYR A 11 7.53 -3.00 6.31
N SER A 12 8.03 -1.77 6.22
CA SER A 12 9.29 -1.39 6.87
C SER A 12 9.05 -0.23 7.81
N ILE A 13 9.42 -0.44 9.07
CA ILE A 13 9.31 0.52 10.15
C ILE A 13 10.71 1.05 10.44
N LYS A 14 10.85 2.38 10.43
CA LYS A 14 12.11 3.04 10.76
C LYS A 14 11.83 4.12 11.81
N ALA A 15 12.50 4.02 12.95
CA ALA A 15 12.46 5.09 13.94
C ALA A 15 13.15 6.34 13.38
N ILE A 16 12.45 7.48 13.37
CA ILE A 16 13.03 8.78 12.98
C ILE A 16 13.58 9.47 14.24
N ASP A 17 12.77 9.53 15.30
CA ASP A 17 13.13 10.09 16.60
C ASP A 17 12.32 9.43 17.74
N ALA A 18 12.35 10.01 18.94
CA ALA A 18 11.71 9.44 20.12
C ALA A 18 10.19 9.32 20.00
N ASP A 19 9.56 10.19 19.21
CA ASP A 19 8.10 10.29 19.09
C ASP A 19 7.60 10.07 17.66
N THR A 20 8.49 9.90 16.68
CA THR A 20 8.17 9.80 15.25
C THR A 20 8.73 8.52 14.64
N THR A 21 7.86 7.76 13.98
CA THR A 21 8.23 6.55 13.25
C THR A 21 7.81 6.67 11.79
N GLU A 22 8.75 6.41 10.88
CA GLU A 22 8.46 6.28 9.45
C GLU A 22 7.93 4.89 9.17
N LEU A 23 6.77 4.81 8.54
CA LEU A 23 6.25 3.57 8.00
C LEU A 23 6.19 3.69 6.48
N SER A 24 6.87 2.78 5.80
CA SER A 24 6.74 2.62 4.35
C SER A 24 5.93 1.38 4.04
N TYR A 25 4.89 1.56 3.22
CA TYR A 25 4.03 0.50 2.72
C TYR A 25 4.27 0.32 1.22
N GLU A 26 4.75 -0.86 0.83
CA GLU A 26 4.94 -1.25 -0.56
C GLU A 26 4.00 -2.41 -0.88
N LEU A 27 3.19 -2.23 -1.92
CA LEU A 27 2.26 -3.25 -2.43
C LEU A 27 2.47 -3.40 -3.94
N GLU A 28 2.96 -4.56 -4.36
CA GLU A 28 3.10 -4.91 -5.78
C GLU A 28 1.99 -5.90 -6.17
N VAL A 29 1.23 -5.58 -7.22
CA VAL A 29 0.08 -6.38 -7.66
C VAL A 29 0.29 -6.83 -9.11
N ALA A 30 0.49 -8.13 -9.30
CA ALA A 30 0.62 -8.73 -10.62
C ALA A 30 -0.75 -9.13 -11.17
N LEU A 31 -1.27 -8.35 -12.13
CA LEU A 31 -2.55 -8.61 -12.80
C LEU A 31 -2.36 -9.40 -14.10
N SER A 32 -3.15 -10.46 -14.27
CA SER A 32 -3.11 -11.37 -15.44
C SER A 32 -3.76 -10.78 -16.70
N MET A 33 -4.43 -9.63 -16.61
CA MET A 33 -4.98 -8.89 -17.74
C MET A 33 -4.19 -7.59 -17.99
N PRO A 34 -3.99 -7.17 -19.26
CA PRO A 34 -3.33 -5.91 -19.59
C PRO A 34 -4.24 -4.71 -19.26
N VAL A 35 -4.35 -4.38 -17.98
CA VAL A 35 -4.99 -3.14 -17.53
C VAL A 35 -4.01 -1.98 -17.85
N PRO A 36 -4.47 -0.88 -18.46
CA PRO A 36 -3.63 0.27 -18.74
C PRO A 36 -2.87 0.72 -17.48
N ALA A 37 -1.55 0.90 -17.60
CA ALA A 37 -0.66 1.21 -16.47
C ALA A 37 -1.16 2.38 -15.60
N MET A 38 -1.77 3.39 -16.23
CA MET A 38 -2.38 4.54 -15.54
C MET A 38 -3.54 4.16 -14.61
N MET A 39 -4.41 3.23 -15.02
CA MET A 39 -5.51 2.75 -14.17
C MET A 39 -5.00 1.87 -13.03
N ARG A 40 -3.98 1.04 -13.30
CA ARG A 40 -3.35 0.19 -12.27
C ARG A 40 -2.72 1.06 -11.17
N GLN A 41 -1.86 2.00 -11.55
CA GLN A 41 -1.22 2.92 -10.61
C GLN A 41 -2.23 3.75 -9.81
N LYS A 42 -3.33 4.18 -10.44
CA LYS A 42 -4.38 4.93 -9.74
C LYS A 42 -5.10 4.09 -8.69
N ALA A 43 -5.43 2.83 -9.02
CA ALA A 43 -6.09 1.91 -8.09
C ALA A 43 -5.14 1.49 -6.95
N GLU A 44 -3.88 1.19 -7.26
CA GLU A 44 -2.84 0.89 -6.26
C GLU A 44 -2.65 2.08 -5.31
N LYS A 45 -2.46 3.29 -5.85
CA LYS A 45 -2.29 4.49 -5.03
C LYS A 45 -3.49 4.75 -4.13
N ALA A 46 -4.71 4.68 -4.66
CA ALA A 46 -5.92 4.89 -3.86
C ALA A 46 -6.04 3.86 -2.72
N THR A 47 -5.65 2.61 -2.97
CA THR A 47 -5.65 1.55 -1.95
C THR A 47 -4.59 1.81 -0.88
N ILE A 48 -3.39 2.23 -1.27
CA ILE A 48 -2.31 2.58 -0.34
C ILE A 48 -2.69 3.80 0.51
N ASP A 49 -3.20 4.86 -0.11
CA ASP A 49 -3.63 6.08 0.58
C ASP A 49 -4.72 5.77 1.61
N GLN A 50 -5.68 4.90 1.26
CA GLN A 50 -6.72 4.46 2.18
C GLN A 50 -6.14 3.63 3.35
N ALA A 51 -5.27 2.66 3.07
CA ALA A 51 -4.64 1.84 4.11
C ALA A 51 -3.78 2.69 5.07
N LEU A 52 -3.04 3.67 4.56
CA LEU A 52 -2.26 4.61 5.38
C LEU A 52 -3.17 5.51 6.22
N SER A 53 -4.30 5.98 5.67
CA SER A 53 -5.26 6.77 6.42
C SER A 53 -5.91 5.97 7.56
N GLU A 54 -6.29 4.72 7.30
CA GLU A 54 -6.87 3.83 8.31
C GLU A 54 -5.86 3.51 9.40
N LEU A 55 -4.60 3.25 9.04
CA LEU A 55 -3.54 3.01 10.02
C LEU A 55 -3.24 4.24 10.86
N LYS A 56 -3.22 5.43 10.26
CA LYS A 56 -3.06 6.68 11.00
C LYS A 56 -4.18 6.86 12.02
N ALA A 57 -5.43 6.67 11.60
CA ALA A 57 -6.59 6.75 12.50
C ALA A 57 -6.47 5.73 13.66
N PHE A 58 -6.03 4.50 13.38
CA PHE A 58 -5.82 3.48 14.42
C PHE A 58 -4.72 3.83 15.43
N LEU A 59 -3.69 4.57 15.01
CA LEU A 59 -2.57 4.96 15.88
C LEU A 59 -2.83 6.25 16.66
N GLU A 60 -3.76 7.09 16.20
CA GLU A 60 -4.12 8.37 16.81
C GLU A 60 -5.35 8.29 17.74
N ASP A 61 -6.07 7.16 17.77
CA ASP A 61 -7.14 6.83 18.74
C ASP A 61 -6.58 6.23 20.05
#